data_AF-A0A0P1KQ18-F1
#
_entry.id   AF-A0A0P1KQ18-F1
#
_cell.length_a   1.000
_cell.length_b   1.000
_cell.length_c   1.000
_cell.angle_alpha   90.00
_cell.angle_beta   90.00
_cell.angle_gamma   90.00
#
_symmetry.space_group_name_H-M   'P 1'
#
loop_
_entity.id
_entity.type
_entity.pdbx_description
1 polymer ?
#
loop_
_entity_poly.entity_id
_entity_poly.type
_entity_poly.pdbx_seq_one_letter_code
_entity_poly.pdbx_strand_id
1 'polypeptide(L)'
;MTESLSQCCDALESAVGLLSGTVSKLQKQSNFSNQLTMSLLQPRRVFELIPEYDIQRAKLDLIEEVEPLVKSLNEKLSKSLVKLERERDTLQQTLELNSLRLNNKFSGEEMSDPDISSDLVIMTSSTTEELDQLKKLKAQKAQLVKSIQDIQNSEQG
;
A
#
# COMPACT_ATOMS: atom_id res chain seq x y z
N MET A 1 92.31 13.70 -42.75
CA MET A 1 91.68 13.65 -41.40
C MET A 1 90.82 14.88 -41.10
N THR A 2 91.19 16.08 -41.56
CA THR A 2 90.39 17.29 -41.39
C THR A 2 89.14 17.33 -42.27
N GLU A 3 89.23 16.83 -43.51
CA GLU A 3 88.11 16.72 -44.45
C GLU A 3 86.99 15.79 -43.96
N SER A 4 87.34 14.63 -43.39
CA SER A 4 86.37 13.68 -42.85
C SER A 4 85.62 14.22 -41.62
N LEU A 5 86.28 15.07 -40.82
CA LEU A 5 85.65 15.72 -39.67
C LEU A 5 84.71 16.85 -40.10
N SER A 6 85.10 17.66 -41.10
CA SER A 6 84.21 18.68 -41.69
C SER A 6 82.96 18.04 -42.26
N GLN A 7 83.09 16.96 -43.05
CA GLN A 7 81.94 16.24 -43.60
C GLN A 7 81.01 15.67 -42.51
N CYS A 8 81.56 15.22 -41.37
CA CYS A 8 80.74 14.80 -40.23
C CYS A 8 80.02 15.97 -39.56
N CYS A 9 80.68 17.12 -39.41
CA CYS A 9 80.05 18.34 -38.88
C CYS A 9 78.94 18.84 -39.80
N ASP A 10 79.18 18.87 -41.12
CA ASP A 10 78.20 19.31 -42.12
C ASP A 10 76.98 18.38 -42.17
N ALA A 11 77.23 17.07 -42.06
CA ALA A 11 76.16 16.07 -41.98
C ALA A 11 75.34 16.19 -40.68
N LEU A 12 76.01 16.47 -39.55
CA LEU A 12 75.34 16.69 -38.27
C LEU A 12 74.51 17.98 -38.29
N GLU A 13 75.04 19.06 -38.84
CA GLU A 13 74.32 20.32 -38.99
C GLU A 13 73.08 20.16 -39.89
N SER A 14 73.23 19.41 -40.99
CA SER A 14 72.12 19.05 -41.87
C SER A 14 71.06 18.20 -41.15
N ALA A 15 71.49 17.22 -40.34
CA ALA A 15 70.59 16.38 -39.56
C ALA A 15 69.82 17.19 -38.49
N VAL A 16 70.49 18.12 -37.81
CA VAL A 16 69.87 19.03 -36.84
C VAL A 16 68.88 19.98 -37.54
N GLY A 17 69.23 20.51 -38.71
CA GLY A 17 68.35 21.33 -39.52
C GLY A 17 67.08 20.58 -39.96
N LEU A 18 67.24 19.34 -40.43
CA LEU A 18 66.12 18.45 -40.76
C LEU A 18 65.26 18.16 -39.54
N LEU A 19 65.87 17.85 -38.39
CA LEU A 19 65.15 17.57 -37.15
C LEU A 19 64.31 18.79 -36.72
N SER A 20 64.90 19.98 -36.71
CA SER A 20 64.20 21.23 -36.41
C SER A 20 63.03 21.48 -37.37
N GLY A 21 63.24 21.21 -38.66
CA GLY A 21 62.20 21.27 -39.69
C GLY A 21 61.06 20.27 -39.46
N THR A 22 61.37 19.03 -39.06
CA THR A 22 60.36 18.01 -38.76
C THR A 22 59.57 18.33 -37.49
N VAL A 23 60.22 18.83 -36.43
CA VAL A 23 59.54 19.27 -35.20
C VAL A 23 58.58 20.41 -35.49
N SER A 24 59.03 21.41 -36.28
CA SER A 24 58.19 22.55 -36.66
C SER A 24 56.97 22.13 -37.49
N LYS A 25 57.14 21.17 -38.42
CA LYS A 25 56.03 20.60 -39.20
C LYS A 25 55.07 19.80 -38.32
N LEU A 26 55.60 18.97 -37.43
CA LEU A 26 54.82 18.14 -36.52
C LEU A 26 53.98 19.01 -35.58
N GLN A 27 54.54 20.10 -35.04
CA GLN A 27 53.80 21.02 -34.19
C GLN A 27 52.63 21.69 -34.93
N LYS A 28 52.83 22.11 -36.18
CA LYS A 28 51.76 22.68 -37.02
C LYS A 28 50.65 21.67 -37.31
N GLN A 29 51.00 20.42 -37.61
CA GLN A 29 50.03 19.36 -37.91
C GLN A 29 49.32 18.82 -36.65
N SER A 30 50.04 18.73 -35.53
CA SER A 30 49.51 18.28 -34.23
C SER A 30 48.46 19.23 -33.68
N ASN A 31 48.60 20.55 -33.88
CA ASN A 31 47.63 21.53 -33.40
C ASN A 31 46.20 21.28 -33.91
N PHE A 32 46.05 20.93 -35.19
CA PHE A 32 44.74 20.62 -35.77
C PHE A 32 44.14 19.34 -35.17
N SER A 33 44.96 18.29 -35.03
CA SER A 33 44.55 17.04 -34.39
C SER A 33 44.12 17.27 -32.94
N ASN A 34 44.91 18.04 -32.17
CA ASN A 34 44.62 18.32 -30.77
C ASN A 34 43.34 19.14 -30.60
N GLN A 35 43.10 20.13 -31.47
CA GLN A 35 41.85 20.90 -31.47
C GLN A 35 40.64 20.01 -31.78
N LEU A 36 40.74 19.11 -32.76
CA LEU A 36 39.69 18.14 -33.07
C LEU A 36 39.41 17.23 -31.87
N THR A 37 40.45 16.70 -31.23
CA THR A 37 40.30 15.83 -30.07
C THR A 37 39.65 16.55 -28.88
N MET A 38 40.11 17.76 -28.55
CA MET A 38 39.64 18.52 -27.39
C MET A 38 38.27 19.16 -27.59
N SER A 39 37.95 19.61 -28.81
CA SER A 39 36.73 20.37 -29.10
C SER A 39 35.56 19.48 -29.53
N LEU A 40 35.83 18.47 -30.35
CA LEU A 40 34.79 17.67 -31.03
C LEU A 40 34.70 16.24 -30.51
N LEU A 41 35.84 15.58 -30.24
CA LEU A 41 35.88 14.17 -29.85
C LEU A 41 35.85 13.94 -28.33
N GLN A 42 36.11 14.99 -27.53
CA GLN A 42 35.75 15.03 -26.12
C GLN A 42 34.48 15.88 -25.94
N PRO A 43 33.31 15.46 -26.46
CA PRO A 43 32.08 16.10 -26.06
C PRO A 43 31.92 15.88 -24.55
N ARG A 44 31.77 16.98 -23.82
CA ARG A 44 31.32 16.94 -22.44
C ARG A 44 29.96 16.22 -22.46
N ARG A 45 29.84 15.05 -21.84
CA ARG A 45 28.56 14.35 -21.69
C ARG A 45 27.63 15.25 -20.88
N VAL A 46 26.86 16.12 -21.54
CA VAL A 46 25.90 17.01 -20.87
C VAL A 46 24.54 16.31 -20.72
N PHE A 47 24.27 15.26 -21.50
CA PHE A 47 23.03 14.49 -21.41
C PHE A 47 23.30 13.01 -21.65
N GLU A 48 22.84 12.16 -20.72
CA GLU A 48 22.71 10.73 -20.97
C GLU A 48 21.43 10.52 -21.77
N LEU A 49 21.55 9.93 -22.97
CA LEU A 49 20.39 9.53 -23.74
C LEU A 49 19.83 8.24 -23.15
N ILE A 50 18.60 8.30 -22.67
CA ILE A 50 17.83 7.12 -22.30
C ILE A 50 17.04 6.70 -23.55
N PRO A 51 17.12 5.43 -23.99
CA PRO A 51 16.32 4.93 -25.08
C PRO A 51 14.82 5.06 -24.79
N GLU A 52 14.04 5.49 -25.79
CA GLU A 52 12.59 5.60 -25.64
C GLU A 52 11.94 4.25 -25.27
N TYR A 53 12.47 3.16 -25.85
CA TYR A 53 12.03 1.81 -25.55
C TYR A 53 12.12 1.47 -24.07
N ASP A 54 13.20 1.85 -23.39
CA ASP A 54 13.40 1.57 -21.96
C ASP A 54 12.38 2.33 -21.11
N ILE A 55 12.02 3.55 -21.52
CA ILE A 55 10.97 4.34 -20.87
C ILE A 55 9.60 3.68 -21.04
N GLN A 56 9.28 3.22 -22.26
CA GLN A 56 8.02 2.56 -22.54
C GLN A 56 7.89 1.25 -21.76
N ARG A 57 8.96 0.45 -21.69
CA ARG A 57 9.02 -0.78 -20.91
C ARG A 57 8.87 -0.50 -19.41
N ALA A 58 9.63 0.45 -18.86
CA ALA A 58 9.52 0.81 -17.45
C ALA A 58 8.11 1.29 -17.07
N LYS A 59 7.41 1.98 -17.98
CA LYS A 59 6.00 2.36 -17.78
C LYS A 59 5.07 1.15 -17.71
N LEU A 60 5.25 0.18 -18.62
CA LEU A 60 4.44 -1.03 -18.61
C LEU A 60 4.69 -1.86 -17.35
N ASP A 61 5.96 -2.06 -16.98
CA ASP A 61 6.36 -2.77 -15.76
C ASP A 61 5.73 -2.11 -14.51
N LEU A 62 5.77 -0.78 -14.43
CA LEU A 62 5.14 -0.02 -13.34
C LEU A 62 3.62 -0.20 -13.30
N ILE A 63 2.95 -0.19 -14.46
CA ILE A 63 1.50 -0.39 -14.52
C ILE A 63 1.13 -1.81 -14.06
N GLU A 64 1.87 -2.82 -14.52
CA GLU A 64 1.66 -4.21 -14.13
C GLU A 64 1.86 -4.44 -12.63
N GLU A 65 2.79 -3.73 -12.00
CA GLU A 65 3.03 -3.83 -10.56
C GLU A 65 2.03 -3.01 -9.72
N VAL A 66 1.79 -1.75 -10.10
CA VAL A 66 1.00 -0.80 -9.29
C VAL A 66 -0.50 -1.03 -9.43
N GLU A 67 -1.00 -1.36 -10.61
CA GLU A 67 -2.44 -1.49 -10.83
C GLU A 67 -3.12 -2.60 -9.99
N PRO A 68 -2.58 -3.82 -9.87
CA PRO A 68 -3.17 -4.83 -8.98
C PRO A 68 -3.07 -4.42 -7.51
N LEU A 69 -1.99 -3.73 -7.11
CA LEU A 69 -1.85 -3.22 -5.75
C LEU A 69 -2.96 -2.20 -5.42
N VAL A 70 -3.19 -1.23 -6.32
CA VAL A 70 -4.24 -0.22 -6.19
C VAL A 70 -5.63 -0.87 -6.16
N LYS A 71 -5.90 -1.86 -7.03
CA LYS A 71 -7.16 -2.62 -7.02
C LYS A 71 -7.37 -3.32 -5.68
N SER A 72 -6.35 -4.00 -5.15
CA SER A 72 -6.44 -4.67 -3.86
C SER A 72 -6.71 -3.70 -2.70
N LEU A 73 -6.12 -2.51 -2.75
CA LEU A 73 -6.32 -1.47 -1.73
C LEU A 73 -7.73 -0.91 -1.81
N ASN A 74 -8.23 -0.68 -3.03
CA ASN A 74 -9.58 -0.20 -3.26
C ASN A 74 -10.62 -1.21 -2.74
N GLU A 75 -10.45 -2.51 -3.04
CA GLU A 75 -11.33 -3.55 -2.50
C GLU A 75 -11.34 -3.60 -0.97
N LYS A 76 -10.17 -3.45 -0.33
CA LYS A 76 -10.08 -3.38 1.14
C LYS A 76 -10.83 -2.18 1.68
N LEU A 77 -10.69 -1.03 1.03
CA LEU A 77 -11.35 0.22 1.41
C LEU A 77 -12.87 0.09 1.23
N SER A 78 -13.34 -0.44 0.10
CA SER A 78 -14.77 -0.71 -0.12
C SER A 78 -15.35 -1.67 0.92
N LYS A 79 -14.64 -2.75 1.26
CA LYS A 79 -15.08 -3.69 2.32
C LYS A 79 -15.14 -3.01 3.69
N SER A 80 -14.18 -2.14 4.01
CA SER A 80 -14.17 -1.37 5.25
C SER A 80 -15.32 -0.36 5.30
N LEU A 81 -15.61 0.30 4.18
CA LEU A 81 -16.69 1.27 4.06
C LEU A 81 -18.04 0.58 4.30
N VAL A 82 -18.28 -0.57 3.67
CA VAL A 82 -19.51 -1.37 3.88
C VAL A 82 -19.65 -1.82 5.33
N LYS A 83 -18.56 -2.18 6.00
CA LYS A 83 -18.62 -2.51 7.45
C LYS A 83 -19.01 -1.30 8.28
N LEU A 84 -18.40 -0.15 8.01
CA LEU A 84 -18.67 1.08 8.73
C LEU A 84 -20.11 1.59 8.49
N GLU A 85 -20.63 1.42 7.27
CA GLU A 85 -22.03 1.71 6.95
C GLU A 85 -22.99 0.83 7.76
N ARG A 86 -22.72 -0.48 7.84
CA ARG A 86 -23.52 -1.40 8.67
C ARG A 86 -23.46 -1.04 10.14
N GLU A 87 -22.27 -0.73 10.66
CA GLU A 87 -22.11 -0.27 12.04
C GLU A 87 -22.92 1.00 12.29
N ARG A 88 -22.87 1.96 11.36
CA ARG A 88 -23.66 3.20 11.42
C ARG A 88 -25.17 2.91 11.40
N ASP A 89 -25.65 2.02 10.54
CA ASP A 89 -27.06 1.61 10.49
C ASP A 89 -27.49 0.94 11.81
N THR A 90 -26.67 0.04 12.36
CA THR A 90 -26.98 -0.60 13.64
C THR A 90 -27.02 0.39 14.79
N LEU A 91 -26.06 1.31 14.86
CA LEU A 91 -26.04 2.37 15.87
C LEU A 91 -27.26 3.28 15.75
N GLN A 92 -27.65 3.64 14.53
CA GLN A 92 -28.85 4.43 14.28
C GLN A 92 -30.12 3.71 14.74
N GLN A 93 -30.27 2.42 14.41
CA GLN A 93 -31.38 1.60 14.91
C GLN A 93 -31.41 1.51 16.44
N THR A 94 -30.25 1.34 17.09
CA THR A 94 -30.18 1.30 18.56
C THR A 94 -30.53 2.65 19.19
N LEU A 95 -30.16 3.77 18.56
CA LEU A 95 -30.52 5.10 19.00
C LEU A 95 -32.04 5.29 18.92
N GLU A 96 -32.64 4.96 17.78
CA GLU A 96 -34.10 5.04 17.57
C GLU A 96 -34.86 4.18 18.59
N LEU A 97 -34.41 2.94 18.81
CA LEU A 97 -35.02 2.03 19.79
C LEU A 97 -34.90 2.56 21.22
N ASN A 98 -33.73 3.09 21.60
CA ASN A 98 -33.54 3.70 22.92
C ASN A 98 -34.37 4.98 23.09
N SER A 99 -34.52 5.79 22.05
CA SER A 99 -35.40 6.96 22.03
C SER A 99 -36.86 6.55 22.27
N LEU A 100 -37.35 5.53 21.59
CA LEU A 100 -38.69 4.98 21.79
C LEU A 100 -38.88 4.42 23.21
N ARG A 101 -37.91 3.67 23.72
CA ARG A 101 -37.95 3.15 25.10
C ARG A 101 -37.98 4.26 26.14
N LEU A 102 -37.18 5.31 25.97
CA LEU A 102 -37.19 6.47 26.84
C LEU A 102 -38.53 7.20 26.75
N ASN A 103 -39.04 7.44 25.54
CA ASN A 103 -40.32 8.12 25.36
C ASN A 103 -41.49 7.34 25.97
N ASN A 104 -41.54 6.01 25.83
CA ASN A 104 -42.56 5.17 26.47
C ASN A 104 -42.42 5.14 28.00
N LYS A 105 -41.19 5.21 28.55
CA LYS A 105 -40.96 5.30 30.00
C LYS A 105 -41.36 6.65 30.59
N PHE A 106 -41.21 7.74 29.82
CA PHE A 106 -41.54 9.09 30.28
C PHE A 106 -42.98 9.53 29.94
N SER A 107 -43.63 8.89 28.98
CA SER A 107 -45.01 9.23 28.55
C SER A 107 -46.11 8.57 29.40
N GLY A 108 -45.76 7.85 30.47
CA GLY A 108 -46.68 7.50 31.54
C GLY A 108 -47.77 6.49 31.20
N GLU A 109 -47.44 5.20 31.34
CA GLU A 109 -48.37 4.23 31.91
C GLU A 109 -47.60 3.45 32.99
N GLU A 110 -47.69 3.93 34.23
CA GLU A 110 -47.73 2.99 35.35
C GLU A 110 -48.98 2.13 35.17
N MET A 111 -48.85 0.80 35.36
CA MET A 111 -49.83 -0.27 35.07
C MET A 111 -49.83 -0.68 33.59
N SER A 112 -49.24 -1.79 33.18
CA SER A 112 -49.63 -3.16 33.54
C SER A 112 -48.58 -4.11 32.94
N ASP A 113 -48.21 -5.18 33.64
CA ASP A 113 -47.37 -6.26 33.10
C ASP A 113 -47.90 -6.75 31.73
N PRO A 114 -47.11 -6.70 30.64
CA PRO A 114 -47.45 -7.45 29.45
C PRO A 114 -46.84 -8.84 29.58
N ASP A 115 -47.71 -9.83 29.63
CA ASP A 115 -47.44 -11.23 29.34
C ASP A 115 -46.74 -11.33 27.97
N ILE A 116 -45.41 -11.35 27.96
CA ILE A 116 -44.59 -11.69 26.78
C ILE A 116 -44.62 -13.22 26.66
N SER A 117 -45.80 -13.73 26.32
CA SER A 117 -45.96 -15.12 25.90
C SER A 117 -45.76 -15.19 24.40
N SER A 118 -44.68 -15.87 24.03
CA SER A 118 -44.39 -16.38 22.69
C SER A 118 -43.96 -15.36 21.63
N ASP A 119 -42.80 -15.64 21.05
CA ASP A 119 -42.43 -15.22 19.69
C ASP A 119 -41.73 -13.86 19.48
N LEU A 120 -40.88 -13.45 20.43
CA LEU A 120 -39.74 -12.59 20.08
C LEU A 120 -38.47 -13.44 20.09
N VAL A 121 -38.18 -14.09 18.96
CA VAL A 121 -36.88 -14.71 18.70
C VAL A 121 -35.87 -13.58 18.59
N ILE A 122 -35.25 -13.27 19.73
CA ILE A 122 -34.13 -12.34 19.86
C ILE A 122 -32.97 -12.92 19.05
N MET A 123 -32.85 -12.52 17.78
CA MET A 123 -31.67 -12.71 16.96
C MET A 123 -30.57 -11.71 17.37
N THR A 124 -30.20 -11.72 18.64
CA THR A 124 -28.93 -11.14 19.08
C THR A 124 -27.90 -12.25 19.07
N SER A 125 -26.76 -11.99 18.45
CA SER A 125 -25.57 -12.83 18.48
C SER A 125 -25.08 -13.01 19.93
N SER A 126 -25.70 -13.93 20.68
CA SER A 126 -25.27 -14.28 22.04
C SER A 126 -23.97 -15.06 21.98
N THR A 127 -23.01 -14.66 22.81
CA THR A 127 -21.76 -15.38 22.99
C THR A 127 -22.02 -16.77 23.58
N THR A 128 -21.10 -17.72 23.39
CA THR A 128 -21.29 -19.13 23.81
C THR A 128 -21.59 -19.27 25.30
N GLU A 129 -21.05 -18.38 26.14
CA GLU A 129 -21.25 -18.37 27.58
C GLU A 129 -22.69 -17.98 27.97
N GLU A 130 -23.28 -16.99 27.28
CA GLU A 130 -24.66 -16.56 27.52
C GLU A 130 -25.68 -17.64 27.10
N LEU A 131 -25.38 -18.42 26.06
CA LEU A 131 -26.21 -19.55 25.65
C LEU A 131 -26.27 -20.66 26.70
N ASP A 132 -25.14 -20.96 27.36
CA ASP A 132 -25.11 -21.98 28.40
C ASP A 132 -25.82 -21.52 29.68
N GLN A 133 -25.76 -20.22 30.00
CA GLN A 133 -26.56 -19.63 31.06
C GLN A 133 -28.07 -19.72 30.75
N LEU A 134 -28.47 -19.41 29.52
CA LEU A 134 -29.87 -19.54 29.09
C LEU A 134 -30.38 -20.99 29.17
N LYS A 135 -29.56 -21.98 28.81
CA LYS A 135 -29.91 -23.40 28.96
C LYS A 135 -30.11 -23.78 30.43
N LYS A 136 -29.23 -23.35 31.34
CA LYS A 136 -29.36 -23.59 32.78
C LYS A 136 -30.64 -22.97 33.35
N LEU A 137 -30.93 -21.72 32.99
CA LEU A 137 -32.14 -21.02 33.43
C LEU A 137 -33.42 -21.69 32.87
N LYS A 138 -33.39 -22.18 31.63
CA LYS A 138 -34.51 -22.93 31.04
C LYS A 138 -34.76 -24.26 31.76
N ALA A 139 -33.70 -24.97 32.13
CA ALA A 139 -33.80 -26.21 32.91
C ALA A 139 -34.37 -25.97 34.31
N GLN A 140 -33.90 -24.93 35.01
CA GLN A 140 -34.43 -24.53 36.31
C GLN A 140 -35.90 -24.12 36.23
N LYS A 141 -36.28 -23.35 35.20
CA LYS A 141 -37.69 -22.99 34.95
C LYS A 141 -38.55 -24.24 34.79
N ALA A 142 -38.11 -25.22 34.00
CA ALA A 142 -38.87 -26.46 33.80
C ALA A 142 -39.03 -27.27 35.11
N GLN A 143 -37.98 -27.30 35.95
CA GLN A 143 -38.03 -27.98 37.24
C GLN A 143 -38.97 -27.28 38.24
N LEU A 144 -38.95 -25.95 38.27
CA LEU A 144 -39.88 -25.16 39.10
C LEU A 144 -41.32 -25.30 38.64
N VAL A 145 -41.58 -25.28 37.33
CA VAL A 145 -42.92 -25.51 36.76
C VAL A 145 -43.44 -26.90 37.14
N LYS A 146 -42.59 -27.94 37.06
CA LYS A 146 -42.98 -29.28 37.49
C LYS A 146 -43.28 -29.34 38.99
N SER A 147 -42.45 -28.69 39.81
CA SER A 147 -42.67 -28.62 41.27
C SER A 147 -43.97 -27.88 41.62
N ILE A 148 -44.28 -26.79 40.92
CA ILE A 148 -45.55 -26.07 41.07
C ILE A 148 -46.72 -26.96 40.66
N GLN A 149 -46.60 -27.69 39.56
CA GLN A 149 -47.65 -28.60 39.08
C GLN A 149 -47.87 -29.77 40.05
N ASP A 150 -46.82 -30.30 40.65
CA ASP A 150 -46.90 -31.35 41.68
C ASP A 150 -47.59 -30.83 42.95
N ILE A 151 -47.30 -29.58 43.37
CA ILE A 151 -47.97 -28.93 44.50
C ILE A 151 -49.45 -28.67 44.19
N GLN A 152 -49.77 -28.14 43.00
CA GLN A 152 -51.15 -27.90 42.57
C GLN A 152 -51.98 -29.18 42.48
N ASN A 153 -51.37 -30.29 42.06
CA ASN A 153 -52.04 -31.60 42.04
C ASN A 153 -52.23 -32.18 43.45
N SER A 154 -51.37 -31.83 44.41
CA SER A 154 -51.51 -32.25 45.82
C SER A 154 -52.55 -31.44 46.62
N GLU A 155 -52.93 -30.24 46.16
CA GLU A 155 -53.97 -29.40 46.77
C GLU A 155 -55.39 -29.70 46.25
N GLN A 156 -55.54 -30.54 45.22
CA GLN A 156 -56.85 -30.91 44.62
C GLN A 156 -57.35 -32.33 44.97
N GLY A 157 -56.70 -33.05 45.90
CA GLY A 157 -57.14 -34.34 46.43
C GLY A 157 -57.41 -34.29 47.92
#